data_AF-A0A8J7LBI1-F1
#
_entry.id   AF-A0A8J7LBI1-F1
#
_cell.length_a   1.000
_cell.length_b   1.000
_cell.length_c   1.000
_cell.angle_alpha   90.00
_cell.angle_beta   90.00
_cell.angle_gamma   90.00
#
_symmetry.space_group_name_H-M   'P 1'
#
loop_
_entity.id
_entity.type
_entity.pdbx_description
1 polymer ?
#
loop_
_entity_poly.entity_id
_entity_poly.type
_entity_poly.pdbx_seq_one_letter_code
_entity_poly.pdbx_strand_id
1 'polypeptide(L)'
;MLPYKRPAVFVSLAVLLTSLTACANSPTAKNLEQSLAADPQLQNKPVVFGEAKGAELQAGQNEASVQLPADFPKDIPLYTNAKLQEVTPVSGSENKVSTRWLSSDPSNFIISFYRSQFQANNWQILQQPTDEVGGAFEARRNDLLVKVSIQAQSVTNPTPNQPQTATTLLIEYTPDSTATAQPNPTASPNETTDNIPQPGDPEFIGPVPPTNLATATQPQNTSDGQTTATATSQEFKDLNKVPPELRQYVQDLAALGIFSGESQIKSNSNAAIAQFEPNKIITRREYARWLVAANNAMYANDPAKQIRLAAETTQPAFSDVSKTDPDFAQIQGLAEAGLIPSNLSGDSTAVLFRPDAPLTREQLILWKVPLDTRQGLPTASLDAVKQSWGFQDVGKIDPKALRAVLADFQNGEKSNIRRVFSYTTLFQPKKPVTRAEAAAALWYFGSQGEGVSAAEALKLKRSPN
;
A
#
# COMPACT_ATOMS: atom_id res chain seq x y z
N MET A 1 -52.48 64.42 -36.80
CA MET A 1 -51.53 65.21 -36.00
C MET A 1 -50.23 64.45 -35.92
N LEU A 2 -49.14 65.13 -36.31
CA LEU A 2 -47.71 64.81 -36.19
C LEU A 2 -47.22 63.36 -36.46
N PRO A 3 -46.40 63.18 -37.51
CA PRO A 3 -45.46 62.08 -37.64
C PRO A 3 -44.12 62.46 -36.97
N TYR A 4 -43.41 61.49 -36.38
CA TYR A 4 -41.97 61.65 -36.13
C TYR A 4 -41.24 60.41 -36.65
N LYS A 5 -40.64 60.57 -37.82
CA LYS A 5 -39.54 59.76 -38.34
C LYS A 5 -38.24 60.32 -37.76
N ARG A 6 -37.34 59.44 -37.32
CA ARG A 6 -35.89 59.65 -37.47
C ARG A 6 -35.21 58.33 -37.86
N PRO A 7 -34.47 58.29 -38.98
CA PRO A 7 -33.52 57.24 -39.30
C PRO A 7 -32.06 57.68 -39.01
N ALA A 8 -31.19 56.67 -38.86
CA ALA A 8 -29.75 56.68 -39.19
C ALA A 8 -28.82 57.63 -38.36
N VAL A 9 -27.54 57.41 -38.09
CA VAL A 9 -26.51 56.37 -38.31
C VAL A 9 -25.26 56.95 -37.61
N PHE A 10 -24.49 56.12 -36.89
CA PHE A 10 -23.05 56.26 -36.56
C PHE A 10 -22.55 57.58 -35.93
N VAL A 11 -22.13 57.52 -34.67
CA VAL A 11 -20.75 57.78 -34.18
C VAL A 11 -20.75 57.40 -32.69
N SER A 12 -20.33 56.18 -32.37
CA SER A 12 -20.04 55.78 -30.98
C SER A 12 -18.97 54.70 -30.97
N LEU A 13 -17.86 55.00 -31.65
CA LEU A 13 -16.60 54.25 -31.58
C LEU A 13 -15.47 55.27 -31.39
N ALA A 14 -15.45 55.96 -30.26
CA ALA A 14 -14.33 56.86 -29.89
C ALA A 14 -14.31 57.34 -28.41
N VAL A 15 -15.19 56.87 -27.51
CA VAL A 15 -15.21 57.35 -26.12
C VAL A 15 -15.45 56.20 -25.14
N LEU A 16 -14.50 55.28 -25.07
CA LEU A 16 -14.32 54.34 -23.94
C LEU A 16 -12.92 53.71 -23.97
N LEU A 17 -11.92 54.53 -24.33
CA LEU A 17 -10.49 54.18 -24.39
C LEU A 17 -9.61 55.23 -23.66
N THR A 18 -10.16 55.98 -22.71
CA THR A 18 -9.43 57.03 -21.97
C THR A 18 -9.68 56.99 -20.46
N SER A 19 -9.75 55.80 -19.88
CA SER A 19 -9.58 55.64 -18.43
C SER A 19 -8.81 54.35 -18.15
N LEU A 20 -7.48 54.45 -18.06
CA LEU A 20 -6.55 53.56 -17.32
C LEU A 20 -5.09 53.98 -17.59
N THR A 21 -4.72 55.21 -17.23
CA THR A 21 -3.30 55.62 -17.10
C THR A 21 -3.14 56.48 -15.85
N ALA A 22 -3.30 55.86 -14.68
CA ALA A 22 -2.82 56.40 -13.42
C ALA A 22 -2.72 55.27 -12.38
N CYS A 23 -1.54 54.68 -12.24
CA CYS A 23 -0.97 54.10 -11.00
C CYS A 23 0.34 53.36 -11.34
N ALA A 24 1.38 54.11 -11.71
CA ALA A 24 2.75 53.58 -11.82
C ALA A 24 3.73 54.55 -11.18
N ASN A 25 3.52 54.88 -9.90
CA ASN A 25 4.53 55.56 -9.06
C ASN A 25 4.15 55.55 -7.57
N SER A 26 3.95 54.36 -6.98
CA SER A 26 3.81 54.23 -5.53
C SER A 26 5.14 53.81 -4.87
N PRO A 27 5.45 54.28 -3.66
CA PRO A 27 6.72 54.00 -2.96
C PRO A 27 6.98 52.52 -2.65
N THR A 28 5.94 51.67 -2.69
CA THR A 28 6.03 50.24 -2.38
C THR A 28 6.69 49.42 -3.50
N ALA A 29 6.66 49.88 -4.75
CA ALA A 29 7.31 49.20 -5.87
C ALA A 29 8.85 49.30 -5.83
N LYS A 30 9.40 50.41 -5.32
CA LYS A 30 10.86 50.63 -5.22
C LYS A 30 11.55 49.74 -4.17
N ASN A 31 10.83 49.30 -3.14
CA ASN A 31 11.38 48.40 -2.13
C ASN A 31 11.49 46.95 -2.62
N LEU A 32 10.60 46.50 -3.51
CA LEU A 32 10.70 45.17 -4.10
C LEU A 32 11.88 45.05 -5.07
N GLU A 33 12.14 46.09 -5.85
CA GLU A 33 13.25 46.15 -6.82
C GLU A 33 14.62 46.12 -6.13
N GLN A 34 14.74 46.69 -4.93
CA GLN A 34 15.96 46.59 -4.11
C GLN A 34 16.12 45.23 -3.40
N SER A 35 15.03 44.52 -3.10
CA SER A 35 15.11 43.18 -2.49
C SER A 35 15.50 42.06 -3.45
N LEU A 36 15.40 42.32 -4.77
CA LEU A 36 15.72 41.38 -5.85
C LEU A 36 17.01 41.74 -6.58
N ALA A 37 17.69 42.82 -6.19
CA ALA A 37 19.00 43.18 -6.72
C ALA A 37 20.04 42.13 -6.31
N ALA A 38 20.87 41.70 -7.27
CA ALA A 38 21.94 40.73 -7.02
C ALA A 38 22.90 41.22 -5.93
N ASP A 39 23.30 40.32 -5.03
CA ASP A 39 24.23 40.61 -3.93
C ASP A 39 25.55 41.19 -4.49
N PRO A 40 25.92 42.45 -4.16
CA PRO A 40 27.13 43.09 -4.66
C PRO A 40 28.43 42.41 -4.17
N GLN A 41 28.37 41.47 -3.22
CA GLN A 41 29.53 40.68 -2.77
C GLN A 41 30.01 39.63 -3.81
N LEU A 42 29.23 39.34 -4.85
CA LEU A 42 29.62 38.37 -5.90
C LEU A 42 30.43 38.98 -7.06
N GLN A 43 30.61 40.31 -7.10
CA GLN A 43 31.36 40.95 -8.18
C GLN A 43 32.89 40.93 -7.98
N ASN A 44 33.37 40.55 -6.79
CA ASN A 44 34.80 40.61 -6.42
C ASN A 44 35.41 39.24 -6.06
N LYS A 45 35.08 38.18 -6.80
CA LYS A 45 35.86 36.93 -6.75
C LYS A 45 36.10 36.42 -8.17
N PRO A 46 37.36 36.38 -8.67
CA PRO A 46 37.64 35.72 -9.92
C PRO A 46 37.38 34.22 -9.77
N VAL A 47 36.59 33.67 -10.67
CA VAL A 47 36.41 32.22 -10.84
C VAL A 47 37.70 31.68 -11.45
N VAL A 48 38.46 30.90 -10.68
CA VAL A 48 39.55 30.06 -11.20
C VAL A 48 39.04 28.62 -11.19
N PHE A 49 38.84 28.06 -12.38
CA PHE A 49 38.64 26.63 -12.59
C PHE A 49 40.01 25.95 -12.68
N GLY A 50 40.25 24.97 -11.81
CA GLY A 50 41.34 24.00 -11.93
C GLY A 50 42.51 24.20 -10.97
N GLU A 51 42.57 23.36 -9.92
CA GLU A 51 43.69 22.49 -9.53
C GLU A 51 43.67 22.18 -8.02
N ALA A 52 44.04 20.94 -7.71
CA ALA A 52 44.06 20.36 -6.38
C ALA A 52 45.36 20.66 -5.64
N LYS A 53 45.28 21.13 -4.39
CA LYS A 53 46.10 20.66 -3.24
C LYS A 53 45.72 21.39 -1.95
N GLY A 54 45.70 20.63 -0.86
CA GLY A 54 45.13 21.01 0.42
C GLY A 54 45.99 21.90 1.31
N ALA A 55 45.40 22.25 2.45
CA ALA A 55 46.07 22.60 3.69
C ALA A 55 45.07 22.45 4.85
N GLU A 56 45.61 21.99 5.96
CA GLU A 56 44.99 21.60 7.22
C GLU A 56 44.27 22.73 7.98
N LEU A 57 43.23 22.28 8.70
CA LEU A 57 42.86 22.55 10.09
C LEU A 57 43.66 23.60 10.88
N GLN A 58 42.92 24.51 11.53
CA GLN A 58 42.94 24.82 12.97
C GLN A 58 41.74 25.75 13.27
N ALA A 59 40.63 25.29 13.85
CA ALA A 59 40.37 24.87 15.24
C ALA A 59 39.95 26.04 16.17
N GLY A 60 38.66 26.02 16.53
CA GLY A 60 38.11 26.48 17.81
C GLY A 60 36.67 27.01 17.70
N GLN A 61 35.65 26.54 18.43
CA GLN A 61 35.56 25.56 19.52
C GLN A 61 34.07 25.16 19.71
N ASN A 62 33.87 23.92 20.17
CA ASN A 62 32.72 23.36 20.91
C ASN A 62 31.42 22.95 20.17
N GLU A 63 31.46 21.80 19.49
CA GLU A 63 30.36 20.83 19.56
C GLU A 63 30.81 19.65 20.43
N ALA A 64 30.23 19.50 21.61
CA ALA A 64 30.45 18.33 22.43
C ALA A 64 29.79 17.12 21.74
N SER A 65 30.59 16.17 21.24
CA SER A 65 30.07 14.90 20.77
C SER A 65 29.59 14.09 21.99
N VAL A 66 28.28 14.12 22.26
CA VAL A 66 27.67 13.26 23.28
C VAL A 66 27.74 11.82 22.75
N GLN A 67 28.70 11.04 23.26
CA GLN A 67 28.86 9.64 22.91
C GLN A 67 28.06 8.76 23.88
N LEU A 68 27.50 7.66 23.36
CA LEU A 68 26.78 6.67 24.16
C LEU A 68 27.71 6.12 25.27
N PRO A 69 27.22 5.91 26.50
CA PRO A 69 28.03 5.32 27.57
C PRO A 69 28.62 3.97 27.15
N ALA A 70 29.89 3.72 27.48
CA ALA A 70 30.58 2.47 27.13
C ALA A 70 29.94 1.23 27.79
N ASP A 71 29.20 1.45 28.88
CA ASP A 71 28.45 0.48 29.67
C ASP A 71 26.98 0.34 29.23
N PHE A 72 26.55 0.99 28.14
CA PHE A 72 25.18 0.86 27.63
C PHE A 72 24.89 -0.60 27.19
N PRO A 73 23.84 -1.26 27.72
CA PRO A 73 23.55 -2.65 27.39
C PRO A 73 23.22 -2.83 25.91
N LYS A 74 23.98 -3.69 25.22
CA LYS A 74 23.84 -3.95 23.78
C LYS A 74 22.50 -4.61 23.41
N ASP A 75 21.82 -5.21 24.38
CA ASP A 75 20.53 -5.86 24.19
C ASP A 75 19.36 -4.86 24.05
N ILE A 76 19.54 -3.61 24.46
CA ILE A 76 18.50 -2.58 24.34
C ILE A 76 18.41 -2.16 22.87
N PRO A 77 17.25 -2.33 22.21
CA PRO A 77 17.10 -1.93 20.82
C PRO A 77 17.18 -0.40 20.70
N LEU A 78 18.10 0.09 19.87
CA LEU A 78 18.25 1.51 19.58
C LEU A 78 17.55 1.86 18.27
N TYR A 79 16.78 2.95 18.27
CA TYR A 79 16.13 3.45 17.06
C TYR A 79 17.14 4.19 16.18
N THR A 80 17.47 3.63 15.02
CA THR A 80 18.57 4.10 14.15
C THR A 80 18.40 5.52 13.63
N ASN A 81 17.17 6.01 13.51
CA ASN A 81 16.87 7.37 13.06
C ASN A 81 16.72 8.38 14.22
N ALA A 82 17.15 8.02 15.43
CA ALA A 82 17.22 8.94 16.57
C ALA A 82 18.66 9.38 16.84
N LYS A 83 18.85 10.67 17.15
CA LYS A 83 20.13 11.25 17.55
C LYS A 83 20.17 11.40 19.06
N LEU A 84 21.26 10.94 19.68
CA LEU A 84 21.49 11.11 21.12
C LEU A 84 21.70 12.59 21.44
N GLN A 85 20.97 13.11 22.41
CA GLN A 85 21.07 14.49 22.86
C GLN A 85 21.75 14.60 24.22
N GLU A 86 21.41 13.69 25.14
CA GLU A 86 21.83 13.80 26.53
C GLU A 86 21.97 12.41 27.16
N VAL A 87 22.96 12.27 28.03
CA VAL A 87 23.18 11.10 28.87
C VAL A 87 23.20 11.59 30.32
N THR A 88 22.31 11.06 31.15
CA THR A 88 22.34 11.29 32.59
C THR A 88 22.88 10.03 33.26
N PRO A 89 24.12 10.04 33.80
CA PRO A 89 24.69 8.90 34.51
C PRO A 89 23.98 8.68 35.84
N VAL A 90 24.22 7.50 36.44
CA VAL A 90 23.62 7.04 37.71
C VAL A 90 23.57 8.18 38.74
N SER A 91 22.36 8.54 39.17
CA SER A 91 22.13 9.62 40.14
C SER A 91 21.33 9.09 41.33
N GLY A 92 21.98 9.01 42.50
CA GLY A 92 21.33 8.65 43.77
C GLY A 92 21.16 7.15 44.02
N SER A 93 20.37 6.80 45.04
CA SER A 93 20.15 5.43 45.57
C SER A 93 19.45 4.46 44.61
N GLU A 94 19.16 4.87 43.38
CA GLU A 94 18.58 4.07 42.32
C GLU A 94 19.65 3.88 41.23
N ASN A 95 20.10 2.66 40.96
CA ASN A 95 21.09 2.31 39.92
C ASN A 95 20.50 2.49 38.50
N LYS A 96 20.02 3.69 38.17
CA LYS A 96 19.27 4.02 36.97
C LYS A 96 20.08 4.94 36.07
N VAL A 97 20.27 4.51 34.82
CA VAL A 97 20.89 5.33 33.76
C VAL A 97 19.81 5.78 32.80
N SER A 98 19.86 7.03 32.34
CA SER A 98 18.89 7.61 31.42
C SER A 98 19.56 8.24 30.19
N THR A 99 19.00 8.00 29.01
CA THR A 99 19.48 8.57 27.74
C THR A 99 18.32 9.22 26.99
N ARG A 100 18.53 10.45 26.52
CA ARG A 100 17.55 11.23 25.77
C ARG A 100 17.94 11.28 24.30
N TRP A 101 16.99 10.97 23.44
CA TRP A 101 17.16 10.94 22.00
C TRP A 101 16.09 11.77 21.30
N LEU A 102 16.44 12.33 20.15
CA LEU A 102 15.51 13.05 19.29
C LEU A 102 15.49 12.44 17.89
N SER A 103 14.28 12.17 17.40
CA SER A 103 14.05 11.74 16.02
C SER A 103 13.13 12.73 15.31
N SER A 104 13.32 12.88 14.00
CA SER A 104 12.35 13.57 13.13
C SER A 104 11.16 12.69 12.74
N ASP A 105 11.21 11.40 13.06
CA ASP A 105 10.17 10.45 12.70
C ASP A 105 8.96 10.60 13.64
N PRO A 106 7.73 10.42 13.13
CA PRO A 106 6.53 10.44 13.97
C PRO A 106 6.50 9.33 15.03
N SER A 107 5.86 9.59 16.17
CA SER A 107 5.89 8.69 17.34
C SER A 107 5.32 7.29 17.07
N ASN A 108 4.34 7.14 16.17
CA ASN A 108 3.77 5.86 15.78
C ASN A 108 4.79 4.90 15.12
N PHE A 109 5.76 5.42 14.36
CA PHE A 109 6.84 4.61 13.78
C PHE A 109 7.78 4.08 14.86
N ILE A 110 8.12 4.93 15.82
CA ILE A 110 9.00 4.59 16.93
C ILE A 110 8.33 3.57 17.85
N ILE A 111 7.04 3.76 18.17
CA ILE A 111 6.23 2.81 18.96
C ILE A 111 6.18 1.44 18.28
N SER A 112 5.94 1.41 16.97
CA SER A 112 5.90 0.17 16.18
C SER A 112 7.25 -0.56 16.18
N PHE A 113 8.35 0.18 16.08
CA PHE A 113 9.70 -0.37 16.18
C PHE A 113 9.92 -1.07 17.52
N TYR A 114 9.70 -0.40 18.66
CA TYR A 114 9.95 -1.00 19.99
C TYR A 114 9.03 -2.19 20.27
N ARG A 115 7.76 -2.14 19.83
CA ARG A 115 6.84 -3.27 19.93
C ARG A 115 7.38 -4.51 19.22
N SER A 116 7.81 -4.34 17.95
CA SER A 116 8.40 -5.41 17.16
C SER A 116 9.71 -5.94 17.76
N GLN A 117 10.59 -5.03 18.20
CA GLN A 117 11.89 -5.41 18.76
C GLN A 117 11.75 -6.17 20.09
N PHE A 118 10.86 -5.75 20.98
CA PHE A 118 10.65 -6.47 22.24
C PHE A 118 10.00 -7.85 22.00
N GLN A 119 9.06 -7.96 21.06
CA GLN A 119 8.44 -9.24 20.68
C GLN A 119 9.43 -10.20 20.02
N ALA A 120 10.28 -9.72 19.11
CA ALA A 120 11.21 -10.55 18.36
C ALA A 120 12.41 -11.04 19.19
N ASN A 121 12.81 -10.29 20.23
CA ASN A 121 14.03 -10.55 20.99
C ASN A 121 13.78 -11.14 22.39
N ASN A 122 12.67 -11.86 22.60
CA ASN A 122 12.33 -12.55 23.86
C ASN A 122 12.31 -11.63 25.09
N TRP A 123 11.85 -10.39 24.96
CA TRP A 123 11.62 -9.51 26.10
C TRP A 123 10.25 -9.81 26.72
N GLN A 124 10.19 -9.87 28.05
CA GLN A 124 8.93 -9.90 28.77
C GLN A 124 8.38 -8.47 28.86
N ILE A 125 7.36 -8.17 28.06
CA ILE A 125 6.69 -6.87 28.06
C ILE A 125 5.80 -6.76 29.31
N LEU A 126 6.15 -5.88 30.23
CA LEU A 126 5.38 -5.57 31.44
C LEU A 126 4.32 -4.50 31.15
N GLN A 127 4.65 -3.52 30.30
CA GLN A 127 3.75 -2.45 29.89
C GLN A 127 4.01 -2.06 28.43
N GLN A 128 2.95 -1.71 27.70
CA GLN A 128 3.04 -1.16 26.34
C GLN A 128 2.03 -0.01 26.14
N PRO A 129 2.31 0.95 25.23
CA PRO A 129 1.36 2.00 24.86
C PRO A 129 0.11 1.42 24.19
N THR A 130 -1.07 1.88 24.61
CA THR A 130 -2.37 1.57 23.98
C THR A 130 -2.66 2.43 22.76
N ASP A 131 -2.10 3.64 22.68
CA ASP A 131 -2.32 4.62 21.61
C ASP A 131 -1.03 4.91 20.83
N GLU A 132 -1.17 5.40 19.59
CA GLU A 132 -0.04 5.66 18.67
C GLU A 132 0.55 7.07 18.76
N VAL A 133 0.04 7.93 19.65
CA VAL A 133 0.44 9.35 19.76
C VAL A 133 1.61 9.54 20.73
N GLY A 134 1.73 8.67 21.74
CA GLY A 134 2.81 8.67 22.74
C GLY A 134 2.55 7.65 23.84
N GLY A 135 3.59 7.28 24.59
CA GLY A 135 3.47 6.31 25.69
C GLY A 135 4.81 5.71 26.11
N ALA A 136 4.78 4.79 27.07
CA ALA A 136 5.97 4.09 27.55
C ALA A 136 5.87 2.58 27.38
N PHE A 137 6.97 1.96 26.98
CA PHE A 137 7.19 0.52 27.12
C PHE A 137 7.96 0.24 28.39
N GLU A 138 7.55 -0.78 29.13
CA GLU A 138 8.35 -1.37 30.19
C GLU A 138 8.58 -2.84 29.84
N ALA A 139 9.84 -3.25 29.73
CA ALA A 139 10.20 -4.59 29.30
C ALA A 139 11.38 -5.12 30.12
N ARG A 140 11.34 -6.42 30.42
CA ARG A 140 12.37 -7.12 31.18
C ARG A 140 13.02 -8.21 30.33
N ARG A 141 14.34 -8.34 30.41
CA ARG A 141 15.08 -9.47 29.86
C ARG A 141 16.29 -9.76 30.73
N ASN A 142 16.39 -11.00 31.21
CA ASN A 142 17.39 -11.41 32.22
C ASN A 142 17.31 -10.50 33.46
N ASP A 143 18.45 -9.94 33.88
CA ASP A 143 18.59 -9.01 35.00
C ASP A 143 18.49 -7.53 34.58
N LEU A 144 17.88 -7.24 33.42
CA LEU A 144 17.75 -5.89 32.88
C LEU A 144 16.28 -5.48 32.75
N LEU A 145 15.91 -4.40 33.45
CA LEU A 145 14.62 -3.73 33.30
C LEU A 145 14.82 -2.45 32.48
N VAL A 146 14.03 -2.28 31.43
CA VAL A 146 14.12 -1.13 30.51
C VAL A 146 12.76 -0.44 30.42
N LYS A 147 12.79 0.88 30.50
CA LYS A 147 11.65 1.75 30.25
C LYS A 147 11.95 2.69 29.09
N VAL A 148 11.15 2.61 28.02
CA VAL A 148 11.27 3.47 26.84
C VAL A 148 10.05 4.37 26.73
N SER A 149 10.22 5.66 27.00
CA SER A 149 9.14 6.66 26.88
C SER A 149 9.26 7.41 25.56
N ILE A 150 8.15 7.53 24.83
CA ILE A 150 8.08 8.11 23.49
C ILE A 150 7.05 9.24 23.50
N GLN A 151 7.48 10.46 23.15
CA GLN A 151 6.62 11.63 23.16
C GLN A 151 6.76 12.45 21.88
N ALA A 152 5.64 12.65 21.18
CA ALA A 152 5.57 13.55 20.02
C ALA A 152 5.70 15.02 20.44
N GLN A 153 6.41 15.80 19.63
CA GLN A 153 6.60 17.24 19.75
C GLN A 153 6.29 17.91 18.41
N SER A 154 5.55 19.01 18.45
CA SER A 154 5.31 19.85 17.27
C SER A 154 6.43 20.88 17.13
N VAL A 155 6.99 21.03 15.92
CA VAL A 155 8.03 22.04 15.67
C VAL A 155 7.35 23.38 15.38
N THR A 156 7.34 24.29 16.35
CA THR A 156 6.85 25.67 16.16
C THR A 156 7.98 26.50 15.53
N ASN A 157 7.84 26.83 14.23
CA ASN A 157 8.81 27.50 13.35
C ASN A 157 9.77 26.58 12.56
N PRO A 158 9.27 25.77 11.61
CA PRO A 158 10.11 24.97 10.72
C PRO A 158 10.83 25.87 9.69
N THR A 159 12.11 25.60 9.43
CA THR A 159 12.81 26.13 8.26
C THR A 159 12.32 25.42 6.97
N PRO A 160 12.47 26.02 5.76
CA PRO A 160 12.10 25.34 4.52
C PRO A 160 12.84 24.00 4.40
N ASN A 161 12.10 22.90 4.19
CA ASN A 161 12.54 21.49 4.20
C ASN A 161 12.79 20.82 5.57
N GLN A 162 12.37 21.41 6.69
CA GLN A 162 12.42 20.73 7.98
C GLN A 162 11.13 19.91 8.26
N PRO A 163 11.24 18.66 8.76
CA PRO A 163 10.09 17.88 9.24
C PRO A 163 9.29 18.67 10.29
N GLN A 164 7.98 18.73 10.14
CA GLN A 164 7.08 19.49 11.02
C GLN A 164 6.81 18.79 12.37
N THR A 165 7.31 17.57 12.54
CA THR A 165 7.16 16.74 13.73
C THR A 165 8.53 16.30 14.23
N ALA A 166 8.72 16.32 15.54
CA ALA A 166 9.87 15.71 16.20
C ALA A 166 9.35 14.77 17.29
N THR A 167 10.08 13.70 17.60
CA THR A 167 9.72 12.77 18.67
C THR A 167 10.90 12.61 19.61
N THR A 168 10.66 12.87 20.89
CA THR A 168 11.64 12.65 21.94
C THR A 168 11.49 11.23 22.49
N LEU A 169 12.61 10.55 22.65
CA LEU A 169 12.70 9.26 23.31
C LEU A 169 13.51 9.40 24.59
N LEU A 170 13.01 8.80 25.67
CA LEU A 170 13.74 8.65 26.92
C LEU A 170 13.87 7.16 27.20
N ILE A 171 15.12 6.66 27.18
CA ILE A 171 15.42 5.26 27.50
C ILE A 171 16.07 5.23 28.87
N GLU A 172 15.42 4.54 29.79
CA GLU A 172 15.89 4.34 31.15
C GLU A 172 16.12 2.86 31.40
N TYR A 173 17.19 2.50 32.09
CA TYR A 173 17.47 1.10 32.42
C TYR A 173 18.13 0.94 33.78
N THR A 174 17.84 -0.20 34.43
CA THR A 174 18.37 -0.59 35.74
C THR A 174 18.76 -2.08 35.74
N PRO A 175 19.91 -2.46 36.31
CA PRO A 175 20.21 -3.85 36.66
C PRO A 175 19.29 -4.29 37.82
N ASP A 176 18.43 -5.27 37.59
CA ASP A 176 17.47 -5.77 38.58
C ASP A 176 18.08 -6.90 39.42
N SER A 177 18.71 -6.54 40.55
CA SER A 177 19.20 -7.49 41.55
C SER A 177 18.09 -7.91 42.52
N THR A 178 17.04 -8.58 42.03
CA THR A 178 16.08 -9.26 42.92
C THR A 178 15.71 -10.66 42.40
N ALA A 179 16.56 -11.63 42.76
CA ALA A 179 16.19 -13.04 42.73
C ALA A 179 15.35 -13.38 43.97
N THR A 180 14.12 -13.86 43.78
CA THR A 180 13.45 -14.71 44.77
C THR A 180 13.35 -16.12 44.21
N ALA A 181 13.96 -17.05 44.95
CA ALA A 181 13.97 -18.48 44.68
C ALA A 181 12.62 -19.11 45.05
N GLN A 182 12.18 -20.12 44.28
CA GLN A 182 11.43 -21.28 44.78
C GLN A 182 11.38 -22.42 43.74
N PRO A 183 11.19 -23.68 44.13
CA PRO A 183 12.28 -24.62 44.31
C PRO A 183 12.25 -25.78 43.30
N ASN A 184 13.43 -26.35 43.09
CA ASN A 184 13.64 -27.67 42.52
C ASN A 184 13.15 -28.75 43.52
N PRO A 185 12.61 -29.88 43.04
CA PRO A 185 12.93 -31.17 43.63
C PRO A 185 13.49 -32.11 42.56
N THR A 186 14.78 -32.41 42.69
CA THR A 186 15.40 -33.58 42.09
C THR A 186 15.16 -34.76 43.03
N ALA A 187 14.45 -35.79 42.57
CA ALA A 187 14.60 -37.15 43.04
C ALA A 187 14.10 -38.10 41.95
N SER A 188 15.05 -38.74 41.27
CA SER A 188 14.82 -40.02 40.62
C SER A 188 14.77 -41.11 41.70
N PRO A 189 13.90 -42.11 41.54
CA PRO A 189 14.41 -43.47 41.58
C PRO A 189 13.97 -44.29 40.36
N ASN A 190 14.89 -45.15 39.94
CA ASN A 190 14.74 -46.27 39.02
C ASN A 190 13.48 -47.13 39.29
N GLU A 191 12.67 -47.42 38.25
CA GLU A 191 12.49 -48.74 37.60
C GLU A 191 11.10 -48.92 36.90
N THR A 192 11.17 -49.60 35.75
CA THR A 192 10.13 -50.39 35.01
C THR A 192 8.95 -49.72 34.29
N THR A 193 9.08 -49.69 32.95
CA THR A 193 8.16 -50.20 31.90
C THR A 193 6.65 -49.89 31.92
N ASP A 194 6.22 -49.43 30.73
CA ASP A 194 4.92 -49.65 30.06
C ASP A 194 3.70 -48.76 30.35
N ASN A 195 3.05 -48.41 29.22
CA ASN A 195 1.74 -47.77 28.99
C ASN A 195 1.65 -46.23 29.01
N ILE A 196 1.76 -45.64 27.82
CA ILE A 196 1.07 -44.39 27.47
C ILE A 196 -0.31 -44.79 26.88
N PRO A 197 -1.44 -44.31 27.42
CA PRO A 197 -2.78 -44.61 26.92
C PRO A 197 -2.96 -44.21 25.44
N GLN A 198 -3.54 -45.10 24.65
CA GLN A 198 -3.87 -44.87 23.24
C GLN A 198 -5.35 -44.47 23.08
N PRO A 199 -5.75 -43.88 21.93
CA PRO A 199 -7.13 -43.46 21.68
C PRO A 199 -8.12 -44.61 21.93
N GLY A 200 -8.94 -44.49 22.98
CA GLY A 200 -9.86 -45.55 23.45
C GLY A 200 -9.86 -45.77 24.97
N ASP A 201 -8.87 -45.26 25.70
CA ASP A 201 -8.83 -45.31 27.17
C ASP A 201 -9.63 -44.17 27.84
N PRO A 202 -10.25 -44.41 29.02
CA PRO A 202 -11.13 -43.45 29.68
C PRO A 202 -10.45 -42.16 30.18
N GLU A 203 -9.12 -42.06 30.17
CA GLU A 203 -8.36 -40.88 30.62
C GLU A 203 -7.69 -40.08 29.48
N PHE A 204 -8.03 -40.36 28.21
CA PHE A 204 -7.47 -39.61 27.08
C PHE A 204 -8.20 -38.27 26.84
N ILE A 205 -7.53 -37.14 27.11
CA ILE A 205 -8.02 -35.77 26.83
C ILE A 205 -7.28 -35.22 25.61
N GLY A 206 -7.72 -35.57 24.40
CA GLY A 206 -7.19 -35.04 23.14
C GLY A 206 -8.20 -35.16 21.99
N PRO A 207 -8.16 -34.29 20.96
CA PRO A 207 -9.12 -34.34 19.86
C PRO A 207 -8.93 -35.61 19.02
N VAL A 208 -9.94 -36.48 19.00
CA VAL A 208 -9.96 -37.69 18.16
C VAL A 208 -10.50 -37.34 16.75
N PRO A 209 -9.75 -37.62 15.66
CA PRO A 209 -10.26 -37.45 14.30
C PRO A 209 -11.27 -38.57 13.95
N PRO A 210 -12.37 -38.28 13.25
CA PRO A 210 -13.35 -39.29 12.89
C PRO A 210 -12.76 -40.28 11.88
N THR A 211 -12.70 -41.55 12.27
CA THR A 211 -12.37 -42.66 11.38
C THR A 211 -13.64 -43.47 11.16
N ASN A 212 -14.20 -43.40 9.96
CA ASN A 212 -15.03 -44.47 9.39
C ASN A 212 -14.96 -44.37 7.87
N LEU A 213 -14.34 -45.37 7.25
CA LEU A 213 -14.41 -45.64 5.83
C LEU A 213 -15.10 -47.00 5.62
N ALA A 214 -15.99 -47.02 4.61
CA ALA A 214 -16.56 -48.17 3.90
C ALA A 214 -17.73 -48.90 4.63
N THR A 215 -18.83 -49.31 3.99
CA THR A 215 -19.10 -49.66 2.58
C THR A 215 -20.61 -49.78 2.32
N ALA A 216 -21.00 -49.86 1.03
CA ALA A 216 -22.32 -50.18 0.43
C ALA A 216 -23.30 -48.99 0.31
N THR A 217 -23.91 -48.66 -0.82
CA THR A 217 -24.19 -49.39 -2.07
C THR A 217 -24.64 -48.37 -3.14
N GLN A 218 -24.37 -48.69 -4.41
CA GLN A 218 -24.91 -48.05 -5.63
C GLN A 218 -26.46 -48.06 -5.64
N PRO A 219 -27.12 -47.02 -6.20
CA PRO A 219 -27.82 -47.18 -7.49
C PRO A 219 -27.50 -45.99 -8.42
N GLN A 220 -26.95 -46.20 -9.62
CA GLN A 220 -27.64 -46.45 -10.88
C GLN A 220 -28.58 -45.31 -11.34
N ASN A 221 -28.25 -44.79 -12.52
CA ASN A 221 -28.94 -43.78 -13.31
C ASN A 221 -30.48 -43.89 -13.30
N THR A 222 -31.14 -42.76 -13.12
CA THR A 222 -32.36 -42.39 -13.83
C THR A 222 -32.36 -40.89 -14.10
N SER A 223 -32.50 -40.53 -15.38
CA SER A 223 -32.92 -39.20 -15.82
C SER A 223 -34.24 -38.81 -15.15
N ASP A 224 -34.35 -37.56 -14.70
CA ASP A 224 -35.35 -36.60 -15.21
C ASP A 224 -35.33 -35.27 -14.43
N GLY A 225 -35.43 -34.16 -15.18
CA GLY A 225 -36.27 -33.03 -14.77
C GLY A 225 -35.72 -31.93 -13.84
N GLN A 226 -34.72 -31.17 -14.30
CA GLN A 226 -34.72 -29.70 -14.33
C GLN A 226 -35.01 -28.87 -13.05
N THR A 227 -33.98 -28.19 -12.53
CA THR A 227 -33.86 -26.71 -12.67
C THR A 227 -32.40 -26.28 -12.49
N THR A 228 -31.72 -26.08 -13.61
CA THR A 228 -30.29 -25.77 -13.69
C THR A 228 -30.03 -24.30 -13.40
N ALA A 229 -29.25 -24.00 -12.36
CA ALA A 229 -28.53 -22.73 -12.30
C ALA A 229 -27.39 -22.80 -13.32
N THR A 230 -27.58 -22.13 -14.46
CA THR A 230 -26.65 -22.17 -15.60
C THR A 230 -25.36 -21.44 -15.24
N ALA A 231 -24.38 -22.14 -14.67
CA ALA A 231 -22.99 -21.72 -14.75
C ALA A 231 -22.53 -21.94 -16.19
N THR A 232 -22.66 -20.92 -17.04
CA THR A 232 -22.12 -20.96 -18.41
C THR A 232 -20.60 -20.98 -18.34
N SER A 233 -19.99 -22.17 -18.35
CA SER A 233 -18.56 -22.33 -18.53
C SER A 233 -18.19 -21.89 -19.96
N GLN A 234 -17.57 -20.72 -20.08
CA GLN A 234 -17.11 -20.21 -21.37
C GLN A 234 -15.78 -20.90 -21.73
N GLU A 235 -15.80 -21.74 -22.76
CA GLU A 235 -14.58 -22.34 -23.32
C GLU A 235 -13.96 -21.44 -24.39
N PHE A 236 -12.63 -21.36 -24.43
CA PHE A 236 -11.89 -20.58 -25.41
C PHE A 236 -10.98 -21.46 -26.26
N LYS A 237 -11.00 -21.24 -27.59
CA LYS A 237 -10.23 -22.05 -28.55
C LYS A 237 -8.72 -21.84 -28.52
N ASP A 238 -8.26 -20.75 -27.89
CA ASP A 238 -6.87 -20.29 -27.91
C ASP A 238 -6.19 -20.29 -26.53
N LEU A 239 -6.71 -21.07 -25.57
CA LEU A 239 -6.08 -21.24 -24.24
C LEU A 239 -4.69 -21.88 -24.30
N ASN A 240 -4.38 -22.60 -25.38
CA ASN A 240 -3.04 -23.13 -25.63
C ASN A 240 -1.99 -22.01 -25.84
N LYS A 241 -2.42 -20.79 -26.19
CA LYS A 241 -1.53 -19.61 -26.31
C LYS A 241 -1.28 -18.91 -24.97
N VAL A 242 -1.99 -19.28 -23.91
CA VAL A 242 -1.72 -18.81 -22.55
C VAL A 242 -0.48 -19.55 -22.02
N PRO A 243 0.49 -18.86 -21.38
CA PRO A 243 1.58 -19.53 -20.66
C PRO A 243 1.02 -20.59 -19.70
N PRO A 244 1.62 -21.80 -19.59
CA PRO A 244 1.08 -22.90 -18.80
C PRO A 244 0.73 -22.49 -17.36
N GLU A 245 1.64 -21.78 -16.70
CA GLU A 245 1.51 -21.24 -15.35
C GLU A 245 0.33 -20.27 -15.13
N LEU A 246 -0.20 -19.64 -16.19
CA LEU A 246 -1.34 -18.71 -16.09
C LEU A 246 -2.66 -19.33 -16.59
N ARG A 247 -2.61 -20.52 -17.21
CA ARG A 247 -3.76 -21.10 -17.90
C ARG A 247 -4.93 -21.39 -16.97
N GLN A 248 -4.64 -21.95 -15.79
CA GLN A 248 -5.67 -22.24 -14.80
C GLN A 248 -6.37 -20.96 -14.32
N TYR A 249 -5.63 -19.86 -14.18
CA TYR A 249 -6.19 -18.59 -13.76
C TYR A 249 -7.25 -18.07 -14.73
N VAL A 250 -6.95 -18.16 -16.03
CA VAL A 250 -7.90 -17.80 -17.09
C VAL A 250 -9.11 -18.72 -17.04
N GLN A 251 -8.93 -20.03 -16.90
CA GLN A 251 -10.03 -20.99 -16.85
C GLN A 251 -10.97 -20.75 -15.66
N ASP A 252 -10.43 -20.50 -14.47
CA ASP A 252 -11.23 -20.23 -13.27
C ASP A 252 -12.03 -18.94 -13.40
N LEU A 253 -11.42 -17.87 -13.92
CA LEU A 253 -12.11 -16.60 -14.17
C LEU A 253 -13.16 -16.71 -15.29
N ALA A 254 -12.90 -17.52 -16.31
CA ALA A 254 -13.87 -17.82 -17.35
C ALA A 254 -15.09 -18.55 -16.78
N ALA A 255 -14.87 -19.54 -15.91
CA ALA A 255 -15.92 -20.26 -15.22
C ALA A 255 -16.71 -19.37 -14.23
N LEU A 256 -16.09 -18.29 -13.71
CA LEU A 256 -16.78 -17.26 -12.92
C LEU A 256 -17.59 -16.27 -13.77
N GLY A 257 -17.46 -16.32 -15.11
CA GLY A 257 -18.14 -15.44 -16.04
C GLY A 257 -17.51 -14.05 -16.19
N ILE A 258 -16.24 -13.87 -15.81
CA ILE A 258 -15.58 -12.54 -15.78
C ILE A 258 -15.40 -11.94 -17.18
N PHE A 259 -15.23 -12.78 -18.20
CA PHE A 259 -14.97 -12.35 -19.59
C PHE A 259 -16.24 -12.18 -20.44
N SER A 260 -17.43 -12.23 -19.81
CA SER A 260 -18.72 -12.07 -20.48
C SER A 260 -18.81 -10.66 -21.07
N GLY A 261 -19.04 -10.54 -22.39
CA GLY A 261 -19.11 -9.27 -23.13
C GLY A 261 -18.00 -9.06 -24.17
N GLU A 262 -17.00 -9.93 -24.22
CA GLU A 262 -15.85 -9.82 -25.16
C GLU A 262 -16.00 -10.67 -26.41
N SER A 263 -17.02 -11.53 -26.44
CA SER A 263 -17.47 -12.17 -27.68
C SER A 263 -18.03 -11.09 -28.58
N GLN A 264 -17.19 -10.61 -29.51
CA GLN A 264 -17.65 -10.03 -30.76
C GLN A 264 -18.63 -11.01 -31.40
N ILE A 265 -19.93 -10.81 -31.13
CA ILE A 265 -21.00 -11.45 -31.89
C ILE A 265 -20.98 -10.79 -33.26
N LYS A 266 -20.06 -11.28 -34.12
CA LYS A 266 -20.33 -11.34 -35.54
C LYS A 266 -20.89 -12.72 -35.83
N SER A 267 -22.19 -12.70 -36.07
CA SER A 267 -22.98 -13.64 -36.87
C SER A 267 -23.57 -14.86 -36.16
N ASN A 268 -24.90 -14.90 -36.18
CA ASN A 268 -25.72 -16.02 -36.64
C ASN A 268 -24.89 -17.27 -37.01
N SER A 269 -24.68 -18.17 -36.04
CA SER A 269 -24.39 -19.60 -36.25
C SER A 269 -24.19 -20.27 -34.89
N ASN A 270 -24.78 -21.46 -34.73
CA ASN A 270 -24.62 -22.32 -33.58
C ASN A 270 -23.13 -22.58 -33.25
N ALA A 271 -22.77 -22.45 -31.97
CA ALA A 271 -21.52 -22.93 -31.36
C ALA A 271 -20.17 -22.32 -31.85
N ALA A 272 -20.08 -21.01 -32.04
CA ALA A 272 -18.77 -20.36 -32.14
C ALA A 272 -18.08 -20.35 -30.76
N ILE A 273 -17.09 -21.22 -30.54
CA ILE A 273 -16.21 -21.17 -29.36
C ILE A 273 -15.52 -19.79 -29.35
N ALA A 274 -15.68 -19.06 -28.25
CA ALA A 274 -15.14 -17.70 -28.11
C ALA A 274 -13.61 -17.69 -28.19
N GLN A 275 -13.02 -16.53 -28.51
CA GLN A 275 -11.58 -16.33 -28.52
C GLN A 275 -11.16 -15.43 -27.35
N PHE A 276 -10.18 -15.85 -26.55
CA PHE A 276 -9.69 -15.09 -25.40
C PHE A 276 -8.60 -14.07 -25.77
N GLU A 277 -7.80 -14.34 -26.80
CA GLU A 277 -6.70 -13.48 -27.25
C GLU A 277 -5.66 -13.17 -26.13
N PRO A 278 -5.00 -14.18 -25.54
CA PRO A 278 -4.20 -14.00 -24.33
C PRO A 278 -3.06 -12.99 -24.45
N ASN A 279 -2.49 -12.83 -25.64
CA ASN A 279 -1.36 -11.93 -25.91
C ASN A 279 -1.80 -10.52 -26.37
N LYS A 280 -3.11 -10.28 -26.52
CA LYS A 280 -3.63 -8.93 -26.82
C LYS A 280 -3.32 -8.02 -25.63
N ILE A 281 -2.84 -6.81 -25.92
CA ILE A 281 -2.69 -5.77 -24.91
C ILE A 281 -4.06 -5.35 -24.41
N ILE A 282 -4.25 -5.40 -23.09
CA ILE A 282 -5.51 -5.00 -22.47
C ILE A 282 -5.61 -3.48 -22.41
N THR A 283 -6.78 -2.96 -22.74
CA THR A 283 -7.10 -1.54 -22.57
C THR A 283 -7.47 -1.24 -21.11
N ARG A 284 -7.41 0.04 -20.74
CA ARG A 284 -7.79 0.50 -19.40
C ARG A 284 -9.26 0.20 -19.08
N ARG A 285 -10.16 0.34 -20.05
CA ARG A 285 -11.60 0.03 -19.87
C ARG A 285 -11.87 -1.46 -19.69
N GLU A 286 -11.22 -2.31 -20.50
CA GLU A 286 -11.34 -3.77 -20.38
C GLU A 286 -10.89 -4.21 -18.99
N TYR A 287 -9.75 -3.71 -18.52
CA TYR A 287 -9.26 -4.03 -17.18
C TYR A 287 -10.16 -3.50 -16.06
N ALA A 288 -10.67 -2.26 -16.17
CA ALA A 288 -11.61 -1.70 -15.19
C ALA A 288 -12.88 -2.55 -15.06
N ARG A 289 -13.47 -2.97 -16.19
CA ARG A 289 -14.61 -3.87 -16.22
C ARG A 289 -14.30 -5.22 -15.55
N TRP A 290 -13.17 -5.84 -15.91
CA TRP A 290 -12.77 -7.13 -15.32
C TRP A 290 -12.47 -7.02 -13.83
N LEU A 291 -11.82 -5.93 -13.39
CA LEU A 291 -11.47 -5.69 -12.00
C LEU A 291 -12.72 -5.65 -11.12
N VAL A 292 -13.74 -4.89 -11.54
CA VAL A 292 -15.03 -4.81 -10.83
C VAL A 292 -15.76 -6.14 -10.86
N ALA A 293 -15.87 -6.77 -12.05
CA ALA A 293 -16.56 -8.05 -12.20
C ALA A 293 -15.93 -9.16 -11.35
N ALA A 294 -14.60 -9.29 -11.38
CA ALA A 294 -13.87 -10.30 -10.61
C ALA A 294 -13.99 -10.06 -9.10
N ASN A 295 -13.77 -8.83 -8.65
CA ASN A 295 -13.92 -8.49 -7.24
C ASN A 295 -15.33 -8.82 -6.73
N ASN A 296 -16.36 -8.36 -7.44
CA ASN A 296 -17.74 -8.53 -6.99
C ASN A 296 -18.21 -9.98 -7.07
N ALA A 297 -17.73 -10.74 -8.06
CA ALA A 297 -18.04 -12.17 -8.17
C ALA A 297 -17.37 -12.99 -7.07
N MET A 298 -16.15 -12.66 -6.66
CA MET A 298 -15.46 -13.38 -5.58
C MET A 298 -15.97 -13.01 -4.19
N TYR A 299 -16.41 -11.76 -4.00
CA TYR A 299 -17.02 -11.27 -2.76
C TYR A 299 -18.55 -11.18 -2.87
N ALA A 300 -19.19 -12.10 -3.59
CA ALA A 300 -20.65 -12.12 -3.78
C ALA A 300 -21.42 -12.13 -2.44
N ASN A 301 -20.85 -12.77 -1.42
CA ASN A 301 -21.44 -12.92 -0.09
C ASN A 301 -20.91 -11.90 0.93
N ASP A 302 -20.08 -10.94 0.52
CA ASP A 302 -19.52 -9.90 1.39
C ASP A 302 -19.71 -8.52 0.73
N PRO A 303 -20.89 -7.89 0.90
CA PRO A 303 -21.20 -6.60 0.29
C PRO A 303 -20.24 -5.48 0.67
N ALA A 304 -19.57 -5.56 1.83
CA ALA A 304 -18.61 -4.56 2.26
C ALA A 304 -17.32 -4.56 1.43
N LYS A 305 -17.02 -5.68 0.77
CA LYS A 305 -15.86 -5.83 -0.13
C LYS A 305 -16.19 -5.63 -1.60
N GLN A 306 -17.47 -5.47 -1.95
CA GLN A 306 -17.91 -5.19 -3.32
C GLN A 306 -17.68 -3.73 -3.72
N ILE A 307 -17.38 -3.52 -4.99
CA ILE A 307 -17.30 -2.20 -5.61
C ILE A 307 -18.69 -1.85 -6.13
N ARG A 308 -19.22 -0.70 -5.70
CA ARG A 308 -20.52 -0.21 -6.18
C ARG A 308 -20.40 0.30 -7.61
N LEU A 309 -21.36 -0.07 -8.45
CA LEU A 309 -21.51 0.49 -9.79
C LEU A 309 -22.12 1.89 -9.66
N ALA A 310 -21.62 2.83 -10.47
CA ALA A 310 -22.19 4.17 -10.49
C ALA A 310 -23.59 4.17 -11.11
N ALA A 311 -24.48 5.00 -10.56
CA ALA A 311 -25.79 5.24 -11.15
C ALA A 311 -25.67 6.08 -12.43
N GLU A 312 -26.58 5.91 -13.39
CA GLU A 312 -26.60 6.72 -14.62
C GLU A 312 -26.83 8.22 -14.33
N THR A 313 -27.40 8.55 -13.16
CA THR A 313 -27.60 9.93 -12.69
C THR A 313 -26.32 10.59 -12.20
N THR A 314 -25.29 9.82 -11.85
CA THR A 314 -24.00 10.32 -11.33
C THR A 314 -23.31 11.26 -12.32
N GLN A 315 -22.63 12.30 -11.81
CA GLN A 315 -21.80 13.18 -12.62
C GLN A 315 -20.48 12.47 -13.01
N PRO A 316 -20.10 12.43 -14.30
CA PRO A 316 -18.83 11.81 -14.71
C PRO A 316 -17.61 12.45 -14.05
N ALA A 317 -16.71 11.63 -13.52
CA ALA A 317 -15.41 12.06 -12.98
C ALA A 317 -14.39 12.38 -14.09
N PHE A 318 -14.59 11.80 -15.29
CA PHE A 318 -13.70 11.96 -16.44
C PHE A 318 -14.45 12.60 -17.61
N SER A 319 -13.80 13.51 -18.34
CA SER A 319 -14.45 14.21 -19.45
C SER A 319 -14.55 13.38 -20.74
N ASP A 320 -13.79 12.29 -20.84
CA ASP A 320 -13.76 11.36 -21.98
C ASP A 320 -14.53 10.05 -21.75
N VAL A 321 -15.30 9.95 -20.66
CA VAL A 321 -16.20 8.82 -20.39
C VAL A 321 -17.60 9.36 -20.12
N SER A 322 -18.47 9.28 -21.12
CA SER A 322 -19.86 9.75 -21.00
C SER A 322 -20.73 8.76 -20.23
N LYS A 323 -21.88 9.21 -19.73
CA LYS A 323 -22.86 8.35 -19.04
C LYS A 323 -23.41 7.21 -19.90
N THR A 324 -23.36 7.36 -21.22
CA THR A 324 -23.83 6.36 -22.19
C THR A 324 -22.73 5.38 -22.59
N ASP A 325 -21.51 5.56 -22.08
CA ASP A 325 -20.42 4.62 -22.30
C ASP A 325 -20.79 3.26 -21.66
N PRO A 326 -20.63 2.12 -22.38
CA PRO A 326 -21.01 0.80 -21.85
C PRO A 326 -20.24 0.37 -20.60
N ASP A 327 -19.05 0.94 -20.35
CA ASP A 327 -18.23 0.70 -19.16
C ASP A 327 -18.32 1.87 -18.15
N PHE A 328 -19.23 2.84 -18.35
CA PHE A 328 -19.37 4.01 -17.48
C PHE A 328 -19.54 3.61 -16.02
N ALA A 329 -20.47 2.69 -15.72
CA ALA A 329 -20.82 2.34 -14.35
C ALA A 329 -19.64 1.74 -13.57
N GLN A 330 -18.80 0.93 -14.23
CA GLN A 330 -17.61 0.30 -13.65
C GLN A 330 -16.48 1.33 -13.48
N ILE A 331 -16.19 2.12 -14.52
CA ILE A 331 -15.11 3.12 -14.49
C ILE A 331 -15.42 4.20 -13.44
N GLN A 332 -16.64 4.73 -13.46
CA GLN A 332 -17.08 5.73 -12.51
C GLN A 332 -17.14 5.16 -11.09
N GLY A 333 -17.62 3.93 -10.90
CA GLY A 333 -17.65 3.28 -9.59
C GLY A 333 -16.25 3.09 -8.97
N LEU A 334 -15.24 2.76 -9.79
CA LEU A 334 -13.85 2.72 -9.34
C LEU A 334 -13.31 4.10 -8.94
N ALA A 335 -13.69 5.16 -9.67
CA ALA A 335 -13.28 6.52 -9.35
C ALA A 335 -13.91 7.02 -8.05
N GLU A 336 -15.20 6.77 -7.84
CA GLU A 336 -15.92 7.10 -6.61
C GLU A 336 -15.40 6.34 -5.39
N ALA A 337 -14.93 5.11 -5.60
CA ALA A 337 -14.25 4.33 -4.57
C ALA A 337 -12.80 4.80 -4.31
N GLY A 338 -12.29 5.77 -5.07
CA GLY A 338 -10.90 6.25 -4.97
C GLY A 338 -9.84 5.23 -5.39
N LEU A 339 -10.24 4.18 -6.12
CA LEU A 339 -9.36 3.08 -6.55
C LEU A 339 -8.57 3.40 -7.82
N ILE A 340 -9.07 4.36 -8.62
CA ILE A 340 -8.38 4.89 -9.78
C ILE A 340 -8.20 6.41 -9.65
N PRO A 341 -7.07 6.98 -10.12
CA PRO A 341 -6.83 8.42 -10.03
C PRO A 341 -7.90 9.23 -10.75
N SER A 342 -8.48 10.21 -10.06
CA SER A 342 -9.46 11.16 -10.59
C SER A 342 -9.45 12.45 -9.76
N ASN A 343 -10.22 13.44 -10.18
CA ASN A 343 -10.50 14.62 -9.36
C ASN A 343 -11.12 14.27 -7.99
N LEU A 344 -11.92 13.18 -7.91
CA LEU A 344 -12.56 12.71 -6.68
C LEU A 344 -11.54 12.19 -5.66
N SER A 345 -10.42 11.64 -6.13
CA SER A 345 -9.32 11.19 -5.27
C SER A 345 -8.30 12.30 -4.94
N GLY A 346 -8.62 13.56 -5.27
CA GLY A 346 -7.73 14.72 -5.07
C GLY A 346 -6.68 14.92 -6.16
N ASP A 347 -6.75 14.17 -7.26
CA ASP A 347 -5.84 14.32 -8.39
C ASP A 347 -6.46 15.24 -9.46
N SER A 348 -6.30 16.55 -9.27
CA SER A 348 -6.84 17.57 -10.17
C SER A 348 -6.31 17.48 -11.61
N THR A 349 -5.22 16.76 -11.83
CA THR A 349 -4.63 16.56 -13.16
C THR A 349 -5.23 15.36 -13.91
N ALA A 350 -5.91 14.45 -13.20
CA ALA A 350 -6.53 13.25 -13.76
C ALA A 350 -7.93 13.53 -14.33
N VAL A 351 -8.00 14.41 -15.34
CA VAL A 351 -9.25 14.82 -16.01
C VAL A 351 -9.75 13.78 -17.02
N LEU A 352 -8.84 12.99 -17.59
CA LEU A 352 -9.13 12.00 -18.64
C LEU A 352 -8.86 10.59 -18.12
N PHE A 353 -9.79 9.66 -18.37
CA PHE A 353 -9.58 8.25 -18.09
C PHE A 353 -8.77 7.55 -19.19
N ARG A 354 -8.91 7.96 -20.45
CA ARG A 354 -8.33 7.32 -21.65
C ARG A 354 -8.70 5.84 -21.78
N PRO A 355 -9.99 5.52 -22.02
CA PRO A 355 -10.50 4.14 -21.95
C PRO A 355 -9.79 3.15 -22.87
N ASP A 356 -9.42 3.58 -24.08
CA ASP A 356 -8.81 2.72 -25.11
C ASP A 356 -7.27 2.67 -25.04
N ALA A 357 -6.66 3.44 -24.14
CA ALA A 357 -5.21 3.40 -23.97
C ALA A 357 -4.77 2.07 -23.32
N PRO A 358 -3.59 1.55 -23.66
CA PRO A 358 -3.02 0.37 -23.01
C PRO A 358 -2.90 0.54 -21.49
N LEU A 359 -3.24 -0.51 -20.73
CA LEU A 359 -2.92 -0.57 -19.31
C LEU A 359 -1.43 -0.89 -19.12
N THR A 360 -0.73 -0.08 -18.33
CA THR A 360 0.68 -0.34 -17.98
C THR A 360 0.82 -1.16 -16.71
N ARG A 361 1.98 -1.81 -16.51
CA ARG A 361 2.26 -2.62 -15.31
C ARG A 361 2.08 -1.84 -14.01
N GLU A 362 2.57 -0.60 -13.93
CA GLU A 362 2.40 0.22 -12.73
C GLU A 362 0.93 0.57 -12.45
N GLN A 363 0.12 0.77 -13.50
CA GLN A 363 -1.30 1.09 -13.38
C GLN A 363 -2.10 -0.12 -12.91
N LEU A 364 -1.79 -1.32 -13.44
CA LEU A 364 -2.37 -2.57 -12.98
C LEU A 364 -2.18 -2.71 -11.47
N ILE A 365 -0.95 -2.52 -10.98
CA ILE A 365 -0.62 -2.63 -9.54
C ILE A 365 -1.31 -1.52 -8.73
N LEU A 366 -1.25 -0.28 -9.20
CA LEU A 366 -1.89 0.86 -8.54
C LEU A 366 -3.40 0.64 -8.32
N TRP A 367 -4.10 0.07 -9.31
CA TRP A 367 -5.54 -0.15 -9.23
C TRP A 367 -5.91 -1.43 -8.48
N LYS A 368 -5.07 -2.47 -8.55
CA LYS A 368 -5.35 -3.78 -7.98
C LYS A 368 -5.05 -3.86 -6.48
N VAL A 369 -3.89 -3.38 -6.05
CA VAL A 369 -3.40 -3.59 -4.69
C VAL A 369 -4.30 -3.02 -3.60
N PRO A 370 -4.97 -1.87 -3.74
CA PRO A 370 -5.93 -1.40 -2.74
C PRO A 370 -7.08 -2.40 -2.45
N LEU A 371 -7.46 -3.22 -3.43
CA LEU A 371 -8.47 -4.26 -3.27
C LEU A 371 -7.92 -5.52 -2.58
N ASP A 372 -6.59 -5.67 -2.53
CA ASP A 372 -5.93 -6.74 -1.80
C ASP A 372 -5.68 -6.36 -0.35
N THR A 373 -5.21 -5.13 -0.11
CA THR A 373 -4.90 -4.68 1.26
C THR A 373 -6.15 -4.29 2.03
N ARG A 374 -7.21 -3.79 1.36
CA ARG A 374 -8.43 -3.24 1.99
C ARG A 374 -8.14 -2.17 3.04
N GLN A 375 -6.97 -1.54 2.95
CA GLN A 375 -6.45 -0.54 3.87
C GLN A 375 -5.76 0.57 3.07
N GLY A 376 -5.59 1.72 3.71
CA GLY A 376 -4.78 2.80 3.14
C GLY A 376 -3.39 2.28 2.76
N LEU A 377 -2.93 2.61 1.56
CA LEU A 377 -1.60 2.22 1.12
C LEU A 377 -0.53 2.95 1.97
N PRO A 378 0.59 2.29 2.30
CA PRO A 378 1.66 2.90 3.07
C PRO A 378 2.29 4.06 2.30
N THR A 379 3.00 4.93 3.01
CA THR A 379 3.94 5.83 2.35
C THR A 379 5.08 5.01 1.73
N ALA A 380 5.59 5.44 0.57
CA ALA A 380 6.67 4.74 -0.11
C ALA A 380 7.65 5.74 -0.73
N SER A 381 8.94 5.40 -0.64
CA SER A 381 10.03 6.08 -1.33
C SER A 381 10.63 5.17 -2.40
N LEU A 382 11.41 5.76 -3.33
CA LEU A 382 12.17 4.99 -4.30
C LEU A 382 13.10 3.99 -3.61
N ASP A 383 13.75 4.39 -2.52
CA ASP A 383 14.67 3.53 -1.78
C ASP A 383 13.96 2.35 -1.12
N ALA A 384 12.79 2.57 -0.52
CA ALA A 384 12.01 1.49 0.08
C ALA A 384 11.59 0.43 -0.95
N VAL A 385 11.14 0.86 -2.13
CA VAL A 385 10.81 -0.06 -3.23
C VAL A 385 12.05 -0.77 -3.76
N LYS A 386 13.17 -0.04 -3.91
CA LYS A 386 14.44 -0.62 -4.38
C LYS A 386 14.99 -1.67 -3.42
N GLN A 387 14.93 -1.42 -2.11
CA GLN A 387 15.38 -2.38 -1.10
C GLN A 387 14.49 -3.61 -1.01
N SER A 388 13.17 -3.43 -1.13
CA SER A 388 12.21 -4.54 -1.03
C SER A 388 12.24 -5.43 -2.28
N TRP A 389 12.13 -4.83 -3.47
CA TRP A 389 12.00 -5.56 -4.72
C TRP A 389 13.31 -5.80 -5.46
N GLY A 390 14.36 -5.01 -5.22
CA GLY A 390 15.61 -5.09 -5.97
C GLY A 390 15.50 -4.65 -7.44
N PHE A 391 14.45 -3.91 -7.82
CA PHE A 391 14.30 -3.45 -9.20
C PHE A 391 15.40 -2.47 -9.60
N GLN A 392 15.92 -2.62 -10.81
CA GLN A 392 16.93 -1.73 -11.38
C GLN A 392 16.32 -0.44 -11.95
N ASP A 393 15.01 -0.45 -12.25
CA ASP A 393 14.30 0.63 -12.94
C ASP A 393 13.24 1.33 -12.06
N VAL A 394 13.41 1.32 -10.73
CA VAL A 394 12.50 1.98 -9.77
C VAL A 394 12.28 3.46 -10.08
N GLY A 395 13.31 4.15 -10.55
CA GLY A 395 13.22 5.57 -10.94
C GLY A 395 12.27 5.86 -12.10
N LYS A 396 11.78 4.84 -12.81
CA LYS A 396 10.78 4.97 -13.89
C LYS A 396 9.34 4.75 -13.42
N ILE A 397 9.14 4.31 -12.18
CA ILE A 397 7.81 4.06 -11.60
C ILE A 397 7.15 5.40 -11.30
N ASP A 398 5.88 5.55 -11.66
CA ASP A 398 5.10 6.72 -11.28
C ASP A 398 5.09 6.88 -9.73
N PRO A 399 5.40 8.07 -9.19
CA PRO A 399 5.40 8.28 -7.73
C PRO A 399 4.10 7.84 -7.03
N LYS A 400 2.94 7.96 -7.69
CA LYS A 400 1.64 7.54 -7.16
C LYS A 400 1.54 6.02 -7.05
N ALA A 401 2.26 5.28 -7.89
CA ALA A 401 2.30 3.82 -7.92
C ALA A 401 3.31 3.21 -6.94
N LEU A 402 4.31 3.96 -6.45
CA LEU A 402 5.33 3.44 -5.52
C LEU A 402 4.72 2.78 -4.27
N ARG A 403 3.69 3.41 -3.69
CA ARG A 403 2.95 2.89 -2.52
C ARG A 403 2.25 1.57 -2.80
N ALA A 404 1.69 1.41 -3.98
CA ALA A 404 1.05 0.17 -4.39
C ALA A 404 2.08 -0.94 -4.65
N VAL A 405 3.20 -0.59 -5.30
CA VAL A 405 4.31 -1.53 -5.53
C VAL A 405 4.93 -1.99 -4.21
N LEU A 406 5.11 -1.10 -3.23
CA LEU A 406 5.61 -1.45 -1.91
C LEU A 406 4.62 -2.34 -1.15
N ALA A 407 3.33 -1.98 -1.14
CA ALA A 407 2.29 -2.79 -0.50
C ALA A 407 2.14 -4.18 -1.15
N ASP A 408 2.32 -4.28 -2.46
CA ASP A 408 2.30 -5.58 -3.16
C ASP A 408 3.41 -6.52 -2.65
N PHE A 409 4.59 -5.98 -2.33
CA PHE A 409 5.68 -6.75 -1.73
C PHE A 409 5.29 -7.30 -0.36
N GLN A 410 4.66 -6.46 0.46
CA GLN A 410 4.23 -6.82 1.82
C GLN A 410 3.18 -7.94 1.82
N ASN A 411 2.49 -8.16 0.69
CA ASN A 411 1.58 -9.28 0.52
C ASN A 411 2.30 -10.65 0.32
N GLY A 412 3.64 -10.65 0.28
CA GLY A 412 4.47 -11.85 0.22
C GLY A 412 4.13 -12.73 -0.98
N GLU A 413 3.84 -14.00 -0.73
CA GLU A 413 3.51 -14.99 -1.77
C GLU A 413 2.20 -14.69 -2.53
N LYS A 414 1.33 -13.80 -2.00
CA LYS A 414 0.11 -13.36 -2.68
C LYS A 414 0.30 -12.10 -3.54
N SER A 415 1.52 -11.58 -3.62
CA SER A 415 1.92 -10.48 -4.50
C SER A 415 1.40 -10.67 -5.94
N ASN A 416 0.83 -9.61 -6.50
CA ASN A 416 0.44 -9.58 -7.90
C ASN A 416 1.67 -9.58 -8.81
N ILE A 417 2.74 -8.84 -8.47
CA ILE A 417 3.98 -8.82 -9.27
C ILE A 417 4.59 -10.21 -9.40
N ARG A 418 4.73 -10.97 -8.30
CA ARG A 418 5.27 -12.34 -8.32
C ARG A 418 4.41 -13.28 -9.15
N ARG A 419 3.09 -13.19 -9.00
CA ARG A 419 2.12 -14.06 -9.69
C ARG A 419 2.02 -13.77 -11.19
N VAL A 420 2.13 -12.52 -11.59
CA VAL A 420 1.88 -12.09 -12.97
C VAL A 420 3.17 -12.05 -13.79
N PHE A 421 4.27 -11.55 -13.22
CA PHE A 421 5.51 -11.31 -13.94
C PHE A 421 6.64 -12.25 -13.55
N SER A 422 6.38 -13.19 -12.64
CA SER A 422 7.38 -14.12 -12.09
C SER A 422 8.58 -13.38 -11.50
N TYR A 423 9.72 -14.07 -11.35
CA TYR A 423 10.96 -13.43 -10.93
C TYR A 423 11.41 -12.38 -11.96
N THR A 424 11.57 -11.13 -11.50
CA THR A 424 12.11 -10.05 -12.32
C THR A 424 12.91 -9.07 -11.47
N THR A 425 14.02 -8.57 -12.01
CA THR A 425 14.79 -7.44 -11.46
C THR A 425 14.56 -6.15 -12.27
N LEU A 426 13.71 -6.20 -13.29
CA LEU A 426 13.25 -5.05 -14.09
C LEU A 426 11.72 -5.04 -14.08
N PHE A 427 11.11 -4.11 -13.35
CA PHE A 427 9.66 -4.05 -13.27
C PHE A 427 9.04 -3.65 -14.61
N GLN A 428 9.70 -2.76 -15.35
CA GLN A 428 9.25 -2.16 -16.60
C GLN A 428 7.89 -1.47 -16.42
N PRO A 429 7.81 -0.42 -15.58
CA PRO A 429 6.54 0.16 -15.14
C PRO A 429 5.63 0.63 -16.27
N LYS A 430 6.21 1.06 -17.40
CA LYS A 430 5.48 1.56 -18.58
C LYS A 430 5.15 0.48 -19.61
N LYS A 431 5.58 -0.77 -19.40
CA LYS A 431 5.28 -1.87 -20.32
C LYS A 431 3.77 -2.14 -20.32
N PRO A 432 3.13 -2.29 -21.49
CA PRO A 432 1.74 -2.70 -21.58
C PRO A 432 1.51 -4.12 -21.04
N VAL A 433 0.33 -4.35 -20.48
CA VAL A 433 -0.09 -5.64 -19.91
C VAL A 433 -0.93 -6.42 -20.93
N THR A 434 -0.70 -7.73 -21.01
CA THR A 434 -1.51 -8.64 -21.84
C THR A 434 -2.78 -9.11 -21.12
N ARG A 435 -3.79 -9.58 -21.86
CA ARG A 435 -5.03 -10.15 -21.28
C ARG A 435 -4.75 -11.32 -20.33
N ALA A 436 -3.79 -12.19 -20.64
CA ALA A 436 -3.40 -13.28 -19.76
C ALA A 436 -2.78 -12.79 -18.44
N GLU A 437 -1.88 -11.81 -18.50
CA GLU A 437 -1.27 -11.19 -17.31
C GLU A 437 -2.34 -10.48 -16.44
N ALA A 438 -3.26 -9.75 -17.07
CA ALA A 438 -4.37 -9.09 -16.36
C ALA A 438 -5.29 -10.10 -15.66
N ALA A 439 -5.65 -11.20 -16.33
CA ALA A 439 -6.42 -12.27 -15.73
C ALA A 439 -5.68 -12.89 -14.53
N ALA A 440 -4.38 -13.14 -14.64
CA ALA A 440 -3.57 -13.67 -13.55
C ALA A 440 -3.59 -12.77 -12.30
N ALA A 441 -3.56 -11.44 -12.48
CA ALA A 441 -3.67 -10.49 -11.37
C ALA A 441 -5.02 -10.59 -10.64
N LEU A 442 -6.10 -10.76 -11.40
CA LEU A 442 -7.47 -10.83 -10.89
C LEU A 442 -7.86 -12.17 -10.28
N TRP A 443 -7.03 -13.21 -10.42
CA TRP A 443 -7.35 -14.56 -9.94
C TRP A 443 -7.46 -14.67 -8.40
N TYR A 444 -6.90 -13.72 -7.65
CA TYR A 444 -6.94 -13.69 -6.19
C TYR A 444 -7.09 -12.26 -5.71
N PHE A 445 -7.92 -12.06 -4.69
CA PHE A 445 -8.06 -10.81 -3.97
C PHE A 445 -7.85 -11.01 -2.47
N GLY A 446 -7.11 -10.11 -1.84
CA GLY A 446 -6.92 -10.06 -0.38
C GLY A 446 -5.47 -10.22 0.06
N SER A 447 -5.27 -10.21 1.37
CA SER A 447 -3.97 -10.43 2.02
C SER A 447 -3.72 -11.91 2.31
N GLN A 448 -2.57 -12.25 2.90
CA GLN A 448 -2.35 -13.60 3.43
C GLN A 448 -3.35 -13.93 4.54
N GLY A 449 -4.03 -15.06 4.42
CA GLY A 449 -4.99 -15.57 5.41
C GLY A 449 -6.41 -15.00 5.30
N GLU A 450 -6.61 -13.88 4.60
CA GLU A 450 -7.93 -13.20 4.52
C GLU A 450 -8.39 -12.90 3.08
N GLY A 451 -7.86 -13.62 2.09
CA GLY A 451 -8.25 -13.47 0.69
C GLY A 451 -9.08 -14.61 0.12
N VAL A 452 -9.47 -14.46 -1.14
CA VAL A 452 -10.26 -15.41 -1.91
C VAL A 452 -9.70 -15.51 -3.33
N SER A 453 -9.53 -16.75 -3.79
CA SER A 453 -9.20 -17.08 -5.18
C SER A 453 -10.44 -17.30 -6.03
N ALA A 454 -10.28 -17.21 -7.35
CA ALA A 454 -11.33 -17.57 -8.30
C ALA A 454 -11.81 -19.01 -8.10
N ALA A 455 -10.87 -19.94 -7.83
CA ALA A 455 -11.17 -21.33 -7.56
C ALA A 455 -12.02 -21.53 -6.29
N GLU A 456 -11.74 -20.80 -5.21
CA GLU A 456 -12.54 -20.83 -3.98
C GLU A 456 -13.93 -20.23 -4.21
N ALA A 457 -14.02 -19.08 -4.90
CA ALA A 457 -15.30 -18.48 -5.24
C ALA A 457 -16.19 -19.41 -6.11
N LEU A 458 -15.59 -20.19 -7.02
CA LEU A 458 -16.31 -21.21 -7.79
C LEU A 458 -16.87 -22.33 -6.91
N LYS A 459 -16.10 -22.78 -5.91
CA LYS A 459 -16.58 -23.79 -4.96
C LYS A 459 -17.76 -23.26 -4.17
N LEU A 460 -17.67 -22.03 -3.67
CA LEU A 460 -18.75 -21.37 -2.93
C LEU A 460 -20.02 -21.20 -3.77
N LYS A 461 -19.92 -20.90 -5.08
CA LYS A 461 -21.09 -20.83 -5.97
C LYS A 461 -21.75 -22.19 -6.22
N ARG A 462 -21.01 -23.30 -6.13
CA ARG A 462 -21.50 -24.66 -6.42
C ARG A 462 -22.09 -25.36 -5.21
N SER A 463 -21.75 -24.92 -4.00
CA SER A 463 -22.37 -25.39 -2.77
C SER A 463 -23.65 -24.59 -2.55
N PRO A 464 -24.86 -25.15 -2.76
CA PRO A 464 -26.08 -24.49 -2.34
C PRO A 464 -26.06 -24.33 -0.81
N ASN A 465 -26.39 -23.14 -0.34
CA ASN A 465 -26.71 -22.91 1.08
C ASN A 465 -27.95 -23.70 1.49
#